data_AF-A0A098AZU7-F1
#
_entry.id   AF-A0A098AZU7-F1
#
_cell.length_a   1.000
_cell.length_b   1.000
_cell.length_c   1.000
_cell.angle_alpha   90.00
_cell.angle_beta   90.00
_cell.angle_gamma   90.00
#
_symmetry.space_group_name_H-M   'P 1'
#
loop_
_entity.id
_entity.type
_entity.pdbx_description
1 polymer ?
#
loop_
_entity_poly.entity_id
_entity_poly.type
_entity_poly.pdbx_seq_one_letter_code
_entity_poly.pdbx_strand_id
1 'polypeptide(L)' 'MYTIKIQYVDNSCQSFEHILKVEYTDGMDETFTVLDNEILQHNFPLGFDLFLFAENAKYSASGRSAKFISVFKEQ' A
#
# COMPACT_ATOMS: atom_id res chain seq x y z
N MET A 1 -7.00 -2.53 -11.62
CA MET A 1 -5.90 -2.98 -10.74
C MET A 1 -4.91 -1.84 -10.57
N TYR A 2 -4.10 -1.89 -9.51
CA TYR A 2 -3.14 -0.84 -9.18
C TYR A 2 -1.77 -1.41 -8.85
N THR A 3 -0.73 -0.69 -9.25
CA THR A 3 0.63 -0.93 -8.80
C THR A 3 0.92 0.01 -7.63
N ILE A 4 1.39 -0.54 -6.51
CA ILE A 4 1.84 0.25 -5.35
C ILE A 4 3.35 0.14 -5.24
N LYS A 5 4.03 1.29 -5.26
CA LYS A 5 5.47 1.39 -5.09
C LYS A 5 5.78 2.05 -3.76
N ILE A 6 6.67 1.42 -2.99
CA ILE A 6 7.14 1.94 -1.71
C ILE A 6 8.64 2.16 -1.83
N GLN A 7 9.05 3.41 -1.65
CA GLN A 7 10.45 3.77 -1.50
C GLN A 7 10.76 3.91 -0.01
N TYR A 8 11.83 3.28 0.43
CA TYR A 8 12.26 3.27 1.82
C TYR A 8 13.38 4.29 2.09
N VAL A 9 13.62 4.58 3.37
CA VAL A 9 14.67 5.52 3.82
C VAL A 9 16.09 5.07 3.43
N ASP A 10 16.32 3.77 3.28
CA ASP A 10 17.59 3.19 2.80
C ASP A 10 17.74 3.24 1.26
N ASN A 11 16.78 3.87 0.58
CA ASN A 11 16.64 3.94 -0.87
C ASN A 11 16.30 2.62 -1.57
N SER A 12 16.02 1.54 -0.83
CA SER A 12 15.41 0.36 -1.41
C SER A 12 13.99 0.68 -1.90
N CYS A 13 13.54 -0.03 -2.92
CA CYS A 13 12.21 0.12 -3.51
C CYS A 13 11.55 -1.24 -3.62
N GLN A 14 10.27 -1.31 -3.26
CA GLN A 14 9.41 -2.45 -3.52
C GLN A 14 8.25 -2.03 -4.40
N SER A 15 7.85 -2.92 -5.31
CA SER A 15 6.74 -2.72 -6.22
C SER A 15 5.80 -3.92 -6.10
N PHE A 16 4.51 -3.64 -5.94
CA PHE A 16 3.48 -4.64 -5.81
C PHE A 16 2.43 -4.38 -6.90
N GLU A 17 2.28 -5.35 -7.79
CA GLU A 17 1.39 -5.24 -8.95
C GLU A 17 0.06 -5.95 -8.69
N HIS A 18 -0.94 -5.63 -9.50
CA HIS A 18 -2.25 -6.24 -9.50
C HIS A 18 -3.02 -6.08 -8.20
N ILE A 19 -2.78 -4.98 -7.47
CA ILE A 19 -3.45 -4.71 -6.20
C ILE A 19 -4.90 -4.29 -6.44
N LEU A 20 -5.78 -4.92 -5.68
CA LEU A 20 -7.24 -4.74 -5.70
C LEU A 20 -7.77 -4.15 -4.39
N LYS A 21 -7.06 -4.38 -3.29
CA LYS A 21 -7.42 -3.91 -1.95
C LYS A 21 -6.16 -3.61 -1.15
N VAL A 22 -6.23 -2.56 -0.34
CA VAL A 22 -5.22 -2.24 0.67
C VAL A 22 -5.89 -2.18 2.03
N GLU A 23 -5.28 -2.80 3.04
CA GLU A 23 -5.65 -2.62 4.44
C GLU A 23 -4.46 -2.07 5.23
N TYR A 24 -4.73 -1.23 6.21
CA TYR A 24 -3.76 -0.81 7.21
C TYR A 24 -4.47 -0.51 8.52
N THR A 25 -3.75 -0.67 9.63
CA THR A 25 -4.27 -0.40 10.97
C THR A 25 -3.65 0.89 11.48
N ASP A 26 -4.47 1.78 12.04
CA ASP A 26 -3.93 2.95 12.73
C ASP A 26 -3.38 2.59 14.13
N GLY A 27 -2.82 3.57 14.84
CA GLY A 27 -2.28 3.36 16.18
C GLY A 27 -3.34 3.10 17.26
N MET A 28 -4.62 3.05 16.90
CA MET A 28 -5.76 2.79 17.80
C MET A 28 -6.46 1.46 17.48
N ASP A 29 -5.80 0.57 16.73
CA ASP A 29 -6.31 -0.73 16.29
C ASP A 29 -7.52 -0.65 15.32
N GLU A 30 -7.81 0.53 14.75
CA GLU A 30 -8.82 0.67 13.71
C GLU A 30 -8.25 0.24 12.36
N THR A 31 -8.94 -0.68 11.68
CA THR A 31 -8.52 -1.19 10.36
C THR A 31 -9.23 -0.44 9.25
N PHE A 32 -8.44 0.23 8.41
CA PHE A 32 -8.91 0.93 7.22
C PHE A 32 -8.80 0.01 6.02
N THR A 33 -9.86 -0.08 5.23
CA THR A 33 -9.91 -0.84 3.98
C THR A 33 -10.14 0.12 2.82
N VAL A 34 -9.24 0.07 1.83
CA VAL A 34 -9.29 0.92 0.64
C VAL A 34 -9.45 0.04 -0.59
N LEU A 35 -10.46 0.33 -1.42
CA LEU A 35 -10.88 -0.48 -2.56
C LEU A 35 -11.02 0.36 -3.84
N ASP A 36 -11.01 -0.32 -4.98
CA ASP A 36 -11.37 0.27 -6.28
C ASP A 36 -10.68 1.61 -6.58
N ASN A 37 -11.43 2.61 -7.05
CA ASN A 37 -10.89 3.92 -7.41
C ASN A 37 -10.36 4.73 -6.21
N GLU A 38 -10.72 4.35 -4.97
CA GLU A 38 -10.20 5.01 -3.78
C GLU A 38 -8.71 4.74 -3.62
N ILE A 39 -8.22 3.57 -4.04
CA ILE A 39 -6.79 3.22 -3.97
C ILE A 39 -5.92 4.27 -4.67
N LEU A 40 -6.36 4.79 -5.81
CA LEU A 40 -5.62 5.79 -6.58
C LEU A 40 -5.61 7.18 -5.94
N GLN A 41 -6.66 7.51 -5.19
CA GLN A 41 -6.87 8.84 -4.60
C GLN A 41 -6.45 8.89 -3.13
N HIS A 42 -6.28 7.74 -2.50
CA HIS A 42 -6.00 7.63 -1.09
C HIS A 42 -4.56 8.00 -0.76
N ASN A 43 -4.39 8.91 0.19
CA ASN A 43 -3.09 9.26 0.74
C ASN A 43 -2.73 8.24 1.82
N PHE A 44 -2.08 7.15 1.44
CA PHE A 44 -1.65 6.11 2.37
C PHE A 44 -0.69 6.68 3.42
N PRO A 45 -0.94 6.40 4.71
CA PRO A 45 -0.13 7.00 5.76
C PRO A 45 1.24 6.31 5.84
N LEU A 46 2.28 7.12 6.07
CA LEU A 46 3.61 6.61 6.39
C LEU A 46 3.65 6.15 7.85
N GLY A 47 4.50 5.17 8.15
CA GLY A 47 4.65 4.64 9.50
C GLY A 47 3.76 3.43 9.83
N PHE A 48 2.76 3.13 9.00
CA PHE A 48 1.83 2.02 9.22
C PHE A 48 2.04 0.90 8.19
N ASP A 49 2.02 -0.33 8.67
CA ASP A 49 2.19 -1.50 7.80
C ASP A 49 0.98 -1.62 6.87
N LEU A 50 1.27 -1.85 5.58
CA LEU A 50 0.25 -2.03 4.55
C LEU A 50 0.10 -3.52 4.24
N PHE A 51 -1.14 -3.99 4.21
CA PHE A 51 -1.51 -5.31 3.72
C PHE A 51 -2.13 -5.14 2.33
N LEU A 52 -1.44 -5.65 1.33
CA LEU A 52 -1.79 -5.48 -0.08
C LEU A 52 -2.38 -6.79 -0.60
N PHE A 53 -3.54 -6.72 -1.23
CA PHE A 53 -4.23 -7.90 -1.75
C PHE A 53 -4.34 -7.79 -3.26
N ALA A 54 -3.74 -8.76 -3.94
CA ALA A 54 -3.92 -9.02 -5.35
C ALA A 54 -4.91 -10.19 -5.53
N GLU A 55 -5.28 -10.48 -6.78
CA GLU A 55 -6.25 -11.55 -7.09
C GLU A 55 -5.84 -12.92 -6.51
N ASN A 56 -4.55 -13.26 -6.59
CA ASN A 56 -4.01 -14.56 -6.18
C ASN A 56 -2.89 -14.47 -5.15
N ALA A 57 -2.67 -13.30 -4.55
CA ALA A 57 -1.56 -13.08 -3.62
C ALA A 57 -1.91 -12.06 -2.54
N LYS A 58 -1.25 -12.20 -1.39
CA LYS A 58 -1.27 -11.20 -0.31
C LYS A 58 0.17 -10.84 0.03
N TYR A 59 0.43 -9.54 0.11
CA TYR A 59 1.72 -8.98 0.51
C TYR A 59 1.56 -8.16 1.79
N SER A 60 2.65 -8.04 2.53
CA SER A 60 2.77 -7.09 3.64
C SER A 60 3.98 -6.23 3.40
N ALA A 61 3.82 -4.91 3.52
CA ALA A 61 4.91 -3.97 3.42
C ALA A 61 5.00 -3.13 4.69
N SER A 62 6.19 -3.06 5.28
CA SER A 62 6.42 -2.26 6.48
C SER A 62 6.27 -0.78 6.17
N GLY A 63 5.50 -0.06 6.98
CA GLY A 63 5.34 1.40 6.85
C GLY A 63 6.41 2.19 7.59
N ARG A 64 7.07 1.59 8.59
CA ARG A 64 7.96 2.30 9.54
C ARG A 64 9.17 2.94 8.88
N SER A 65 9.65 2.36 7.79
CA SER A 65 10.79 2.85 7.00
C SER A 65 10.36 3.42 5.65
N ALA A 66 9.06 3.50 5.38
CA ALA A 66 8.54 4.04 4.13
C ALA A 66 8.77 5.56 4.08
N LYS A 67 9.36 6.02 2.97
CA LYS A 67 9.63 7.43 2.68
C LYS A 67 8.59 7.99 1.72
N PHE A 68 8.24 7.21 0.69
CA PHE A 68 7.21 7.55 -0.28
C PHE A 68 6.38 6.32 -0.63
N ILE A 69 5.08 6.51 -0.75
CA ILE A 69 4.14 5.54 -1.31
C ILE A 69 3.57 6.17 -2.57
N SER A 70 3.63 5.46 -3.69
CA SER A 70 3.09 5.92 -4.98
C SER A 70 2.17 4.86 -5.55
N VAL A 71 1.03 5.29 -6.08
CA VAL A 71 0.00 4.43 -6.63
C VAL A 71 -0.18 4.75 -8.10
N PHE A 72 -0.20 3.71 -8.93
CA PHE A 72 -0.39 3.80 -10.37
C PHE A 72 -1.56 2.93 -10.78
N LYS A 73 -2.44 3.46 -11.63
CA LYS A 73 -3.47 2.64 -12.27
C LYS A 73 -2.84 1.78 -13.37
N GLU A 74 -3.09 0.49 -13.32
CA GLU A 74 -2.67 -0.44 -14.37
C GLU A 74 -3.61 -0.33 -15.59
N GLN A 75 -3.05 -0.52 -16.79
CA GLN A 75 -3.79 -0.48 -18.06
C GLN A 75 -4.45 -1.82 -18.37
#